data_AF-A0A7C8EG81-F1
#
_entry.id   AF-A0A7C8EG81-F1
#
_cell.length_a   1.000
_cell.length_b   1.000
_cell.length_c   1.000
_cell.angle_alpha   90.00
_cell.angle_beta   90.00
_cell.angle_gamma   90.00
#
_symmetry.space_group_name_H-M   'P 1'
#
loop_
_entity.id
_entity.type
_entity.pdbx_description
1 polymer ?
#
loop_
_entity_poly.entity_id
_entity_poly.type
_entity_poly.pdbx_seq_one_letter_code
_entity_poly.pdbx_strand_id
1 'polypeptide(L)'
;CVSFNKINTYDWYRQRVYHLDHTYNCESRADAFAKSLEWGDRIPTGILFRCHRQLFEDKIPFIQDVPLSSQSFDISKVSKTVQEFYP
;
A
#
# COMPACT_ATOMS: atom_id res chain seq x y z
N CYS A 1 -5.38 -18.89 14.08
CA CYS A 1 -5.99 -18.69 15.40
C CYS A 1 -6.51 -20.03 15.93
N VAL A 2 -5.77 -20.70 16.81
CA VAL A 2 -6.11 -22.07 17.27
C VAL A 2 -7.30 -22.09 18.24
N SER A 3 -7.53 -21.00 18.97
CA SER A 3 -8.57 -20.92 19.98
C SER A 3 -9.97 -20.82 19.36
N PHE A 4 -10.15 -19.96 18.35
CA PHE A 4 -11.46 -19.59 17.82
C PHE A 4 -11.74 -20.10 16.40
N ASN A 5 -10.74 -20.13 15.51
CA ASN A 5 -10.95 -20.58 14.13
C ASN A 5 -10.62 -22.07 14.00
N LYS A 6 -11.66 -22.91 14.03
CA LYS A 6 -11.54 -24.37 13.91
C LYS A 6 -11.57 -24.87 12.46
N ILE A 7 -11.89 -23.99 11.50
CA ILE A 7 -12.02 -24.34 10.07
C ILE A 7 -10.67 -24.12 9.38
N ASN A 8 -10.08 -22.93 9.51
CA ASN A 8 -8.81 -22.60 8.88
C ASN A 8 -7.63 -22.93 9.82
N THR A 9 -7.42 -24.23 10.04
CA THR A 9 -6.33 -24.76 10.88
C THR A 9 -4.97 -24.66 10.17
N TYR A 10 -3.89 -24.96 10.91
CA TYR A 10 -2.54 -25.04 10.33
C TYR A 10 -2.48 -26.04 9.17
N ASP A 11 -2.97 -27.26 9.37
CA ASP A 11 -2.96 -28.29 8.33
C ASP A 11 -3.80 -27.89 7.11
N TRP A 12 -4.95 -27.23 7.35
CA TRP A 12 -5.78 -26.72 6.28
C TRP A 12 -5.00 -25.78 5.37
N TYR A 13 -4.32 -24.77 5.94
CA TYR A 13 -3.48 -23.85 5.17
C TYR A 13 -2.28 -24.55 4.53
N ARG A 14 -1.55 -25.40 5.28
CA ARG A 14 -0.32 -26.08 4.82
C ARG A 14 -0.56 -26.90 3.55
N GLN A 15 -1.73 -27.51 3.41
CA GLN A 15 -2.08 -28.31 2.23
C GLN A 15 -2.45 -27.46 1.00
N ARG A 16 -2.81 -26.19 1.19
CA ARG A 16 -3.44 -25.33 0.16
C ARG A 16 -2.52 -24.22 -0.31
N VAL A 17 -1.64 -23.73 0.55
CA VAL A 17 -0.72 -22.66 0.17
C VAL A 17 0.32 -23.16 -0.82
N TYR A 18 0.58 -22.36 -1.85
CA TYR A 18 1.69 -22.58 -2.77
C TYR A 18 2.40 -21.25 -3.04
N HIS A 19 3.70 -21.31 -3.30
CA HIS A 19 4.51 -20.12 -3.55
C HIS A 19 4.54 -19.82 -5.05
N LEU A 20 4.29 -18.56 -5.42
CA LEU A 20 4.50 -18.07 -6.79
C LEU A 20 5.99 -17.96 -7.05
N ASP A 21 6.50 -18.72 -8.01
CA ASP A 21 7.92 -18.74 -8.36
C ASP A 21 8.36 -17.48 -9.12
N HIS A 22 9.66 -17.41 -9.44
CA HIS A 22 10.26 -16.29 -10.16
C HIS A 22 9.80 -16.16 -11.62
N THR A 23 9.11 -17.16 -12.17
CA THR A 23 8.57 -17.11 -13.54
C THR A 23 7.22 -16.38 -13.60
N TYR A 24 6.57 -16.18 -12.46
CA TYR A 24 5.33 -15.43 -12.38
C TYR A 24 5.52 -13.94 -12.72
N ASN A 25 4.77 -13.45 -13.71
CA ASN A 25 4.78 -12.04 -14.09
C ASN A 25 3.99 -11.19 -13.08
N CYS A 26 4.70 -10.58 -12.14
CA CYS A 26 4.11 -9.69 -11.14
C CYS A 26 3.75 -8.28 -11.64
N GLU A 27 4.04 -7.92 -12.89
CA GLU A 27 3.72 -6.59 -13.44
C GLU A 27 2.33 -6.54 -14.11
N SER A 28 1.70 -7.70 -14.36
CA SER A 28 0.36 -7.78 -14.90
C SER A 28 -0.70 -7.61 -13.80
N ARG A 29 -1.36 -6.45 -13.79
CA ARG A 29 -2.45 -6.17 -12.83
C ARG A 29 -3.62 -7.14 -12.98
N ALA A 30 -3.95 -7.54 -14.21
CA ALA A 30 -5.06 -8.47 -14.47
C ALA A 30 -4.75 -9.87 -13.92
N ASP A 31 -3.55 -10.38 -14.17
CA ASP A 31 -3.14 -11.70 -13.67
C ASP A 31 -3.03 -11.71 -12.15
N ALA A 32 -2.48 -10.64 -11.57
CA ALA A 32 -2.45 -10.46 -10.13
C ALA A 32 -3.83 -10.50 -9.48
N PHE A 33 -4.80 -9.83 -10.11
CA PHE A 33 -6.17 -9.83 -9.63
C PHE A 33 -6.80 -11.22 -9.75
N ALA A 34 -6.64 -11.89 -10.89
CA ALA A 34 -7.11 -13.26 -11.08
C ALA A 34 -6.52 -14.22 -10.05
N LYS A 35 -5.21 -14.13 -9.77
CA LYS A 35 -4.54 -14.90 -8.73
C LYS A 35 -5.06 -14.60 -7.33
N SER A 36 -5.35 -13.33 -7.01
CA SER A 36 -5.87 -12.95 -5.68
C SER A 36 -7.25 -13.53 -5.38
N LEU A 37 -8.00 -13.95 -6.40
CA LEU A 37 -9.31 -14.58 -6.27
C LEU A 37 -9.23 -16.10 -6.07
N GLU A 38 -8.05 -16.70 -6.16
CA GLU A 38 -7.86 -18.12 -5.85
C GLU A 38 -8.08 -18.39 -4.35
N TRP A 39 -9.08 -19.20 -4.03
CA TRP A 39 -9.41 -19.60 -2.67
C TRP A 39 -9.99 -21.02 -2.64
N GLY A 40 -9.96 -21.67 -1.48
CA GLY A 40 -10.44 -23.04 -1.32
C GLY A 40 -9.30 -24.04 -1.46
N ASP A 41 -9.12 -24.62 -2.64
CA ASP A 41 -8.16 -25.73 -2.82
C ASP A 41 -6.72 -25.27 -2.98
N ARG A 42 -6.49 -24.06 -3.51
CA ARG A 42 -5.17 -23.49 -3.72
C ARG A 42 -5.16 -22.03 -3.29
N ILE A 43 -4.13 -21.63 -2.56
CA ILE A 43 -3.96 -20.29 -2.03
C ILE A 43 -2.57 -19.79 -2.44
N PRO A 44 -2.47 -18.82 -3.36
CA PRO A 44 -1.19 -18.29 -3.79
C PRO A 44 -0.54 -17.44 -2.68
N THR A 45 0.77 -17.58 -2.54
CA THR A 45 1.62 -16.80 -1.64
C THR A 45 2.82 -16.24 -2.40
N GLY A 46 3.43 -15.17 -1.89
CA GLY A 46 4.52 -14.46 -2.56
C GLY A 46 4.06 -13.13 -3.15
N ILE A 47 4.77 -12.65 -4.19
CA ILE A 47 4.48 -11.35 -4.81
C ILE A 47 3.44 -11.53 -5.91
N LEU A 48 2.18 -11.19 -5.60
CA LEU A 48 1.09 -11.19 -6.58
C LEU A 48 1.20 -10.04 -7.58
N PHE A 49 1.61 -8.86 -7.12
CA PHE A 49 1.72 -7.66 -7.94
C PHE A 49 2.86 -6.75 -7.48
N ARG A 50 3.59 -6.20 -8.44
CA ARG A 50 4.56 -5.14 -8.24
C ARG A 50 4.44 -4.17 -9.40
N CYS A 51 4.31 -2.90 -9.10
CA CYS A 51 4.44 -1.84 -10.08
C CYS A 51 5.30 -0.72 -9.53
N HIS A 52 6.02 -0.04 -10.42
CA HIS A 52 6.70 1.19 -10.09
C HIS A 52 5.74 2.35 -10.34
N ARG A 53 5.30 3.00 -9.26
CA ARG A 53 4.54 4.26 -9.32
C ARG A 53 5.14 5.25 -8.35
N GLN A 54 5.08 6.52 -8.71
CA GLN A 54 5.39 7.62 -7.82
C GLN A 54 4.54 7.53 -6.54
N LEU A 55 5.17 7.68 -5.38
CA LEU A 55 4.47 7.72 -4.11
C LEU A 55 3.57 8.96 -4.06
N PHE A 56 2.61 8.98 -3.15
CA PHE A 56 1.75 10.15 -3.01
C PHE A 56 2.55 11.39 -2.59
N GLU A 57 3.49 11.22 -1.66
CA GLU A 57 4.34 12.29 -1.12
C GLU A 57 5.28 12.88 -2.19
N ASP A 58 5.85 12.03 -3.05
CA ASP A 58 6.68 12.46 -4.19
C ASP A 58 5.96 13.44 -5.13
N LYS A 59 4.62 13.40 -5.17
CA LYS A 59 3.80 14.31 -6.00
C LYS A 59 3.64 15.70 -5.39
N ILE A 60 4.11 15.89 -4.16
CA ILE A 60 3.96 17.12 -3.40
C ILE A 60 5.35 17.75 -3.26
N PRO A 61 5.74 18.67 -4.16
CA PRO A 61 7.13 19.15 -4.25
C PRO A 61 7.63 19.80 -2.96
N PHE A 62 6.73 20.48 -2.23
CA PHE A 62 7.05 21.25 -1.04
C PHE A 62 7.25 20.41 0.22
N ILE A 63 7.07 19.08 0.18
CA ILE A 63 7.36 18.19 1.33
C ILE A 63 8.38 17.10 0.98
N GLN A 64 9.11 17.24 -0.14
CA GLN A 64 10.07 16.22 -0.59
C GLN A 64 11.20 16.00 0.41
N ASP A 65 11.71 17.06 1.02
CA ASP A 65 12.86 16.96 1.93
C ASP A 65 12.43 16.84 3.41
N VAL A 66 11.47 17.67 3.84
CA VAL A 66 11.02 17.75 5.23
C VAL A 66 9.50 17.96 5.32
N PRO A 67 8.83 17.38 6.34
CA PRO A 67 7.41 17.62 6.58
C PRO A 67 7.12 19.11 6.72
N LEU A 68 5.99 19.57 6.17
CA LEU A 68 5.58 20.97 6.19
C LEU A 68 5.54 21.56 7.61
N SER A 69 5.17 20.76 8.61
CA SER A 69 5.12 21.18 10.02
C SER A 69 6.48 21.48 10.64
N SER A 70 7.55 20.93 10.08
CA SER A 70 8.93 21.11 10.55
C SER A 70 9.69 22.18 9.76
N GLN A 71 9.05 22.76 8.73
CA GLN A 71 9.65 23.82 7.92
C GLN A 71 9.59 25.15 8.68
N SER A 72 10.68 25.90 8.67
CA SER A 72 10.68 27.27 9.17
C SER A 72 9.83 28.15 8.24
N PHE A 73 8.88 28.90 8.80
CA PHE A 73 8.08 29.85 8.05
C PHE A 73 8.01 31.20 8.76
N ASP A 74 7.72 32.25 7.99
CA ASP A 74 7.62 33.62 8.46
C ASP A 74 6.15 34.06 8.46
N ILE A 75 5.62 34.30 9.66
CA ILE A 75 4.23 34.75 9.88
C ILE A 75 3.96 36.10 9.21
N SER A 76 4.96 36.99 9.11
CA SER A 76 4.78 38.31 8.50
C SER A 76 4.35 38.21 7.03
N LYS A 77 4.71 37.14 6.32
CA LYS A 77 4.32 36.91 4.91
C LYS A 77 2.85 36.49 4.74
N VAL A 78 2.25 35.92 5.77
CA VAL A 78 0.87 35.41 5.76
C VAL A 78 -0.13 36.48 6.23
N SER A 79 0.35 37.50 6.96
CA SER A 79 -0.47 38.57 7.54
C SER A 79 -1.38 39.28 6.52
N LYS A 80 -0.86 39.58 5.33
CA LYS A 80 -1.62 40.22 4.23
C LYS A 80 -2.80 39.36 3.78
N THR A 81 -2.60 38.06 3.66
CA THR A 81 -3.65 37.11 3.25
C THR A 81 -4.68 36.94 4.36
N VAL A 82 -4.27 36.90 5.63
CA VAL A 82 -5.22 36.80 6.76
C VAL A 82 -6.14 38.02 6.82
N GLN A 83 -5.58 39.22 6.66
CA GLN A 83 -6.36 40.48 6.64
C GLN A 83 -7.34 40.56 5.46
N GLU A 84 -7.03 39.91 4.34
CA GLU A 84 -7.92 39.84 3.17
C GLU A 84 -9.19 39.00 3.45
N PHE A 85 -9.05 37.89 4.17
CA PHE A 85 -10.17 36.98 4.45
C PHE A 85 -10.89 37.27 5.79
N TYR A 86 -10.23 37.97 6.72
CA TYR A 86 -10.74 38.31 8.05
C TYR A 86 -10.40 39.77 8.40
N PRO A 87 -11.20 40.74 7.93
CA PRO A 87 -10.99 42.16 8.19
C PRO A 87 -11.24 42.57 9.65
#